data_AF-A0A8S2WPS1-F1
#
_entry.id   AF-A0A8S2WPS1-F1
#
_cell.length_a   1.000
_cell.length_b   1.000
_cell.length_c   1.000
_cell.angle_alpha   90.00
_cell.angle_beta   90.00
_cell.angle_gamma   90.00
#
_symmetry.space_group_name_H-M   'P 1'
#
loop_
_entity.id
_entity.type
_entity.pdbx_description
1 polymer ?
#
loop_
_entity_poly.entity_id
_entity_poly.type
_entity_poly.pdbx_seq_one_letter_code
_entity_poly.pdbx_strand_id
1 'polypeptide(L)'
;MWRFMPIFDPFVDYLLSRDLDSPMTQRETETIDTWLSNEQEKNFFYIARDNVQHGLFILGGLWGASLVRARPHLMQIFQPMLIPRIVRLCIGKGDQRFLNDYVGIHAKKIIR
;
A
#
# COMPACT_ATOMS: atom_id res chain seq x y z
N MET A 1 -10.24 5.94 0.68
CA MET A 1 -10.02 4.55 0.19
C MET A 1 -10.10 4.45 -1.33
N TRP A 2 -10.83 5.31 -2.05
CA TRP A 2 -10.93 5.27 -3.50
C TRP A 2 -9.56 5.19 -4.22
N ARG A 3 -8.53 5.86 -3.68
CA ARG A 3 -7.14 5.78 -4.17
C ARG A 3 -6.50 4.38 -4.17
N PHE A 4 -7.11 3.40 -3.49
CA PHE A 4 -6.64 2.00 -3.47
C PHE A 4 -7.41 1.09 -4.44
N MET A 5 -8.46 1.60 -5.12
CA MET A 5 -9.23 0.85 -6.12
C MET A 5 -8.39 0.25 -7.26
N PRO A 6 -7.26 0.84 -7.71
CA PRO A 6 -6.45 0.23 -8.76
C PRO A 6 -5.89 -1.16 -8.42
N ILE A 7 -5.92 -1.60 -7.15
CA ILE A 7 -5.64 -3.00 -6.76
C ILE A 7 -6.53 -4.01 -7.50
N PHE A 8 -7.77 -3.62 -7.82
CA PHE A 8 -8.73 -4.48 -8.50
C PHE A 8 -8.75 -4.32 -10.02
N ASP A 9 -7.94 -3.41 -10.57
CA ASP A 9 -7.87 -3.18 -12.01
C ASP A 9 -6.96 -4.26 -12.66
N PRO A 10 -7.46 -5.06 -13.61
CA PRO A 10 -6.67 -6.11 -14.26
C PRO A 10 -5.49 -5.57 -15.09
N PHE A 11 -5.48 -4.28 -15.45
CA PHE A 11 -4.43 -3.66 -16.27
C PHE A 11 -3.35 -2.94 -15.45
N VAL A 12 -3.50 -2.91 -14.12
CA VAL A 12 -2.52 -2.26 -13.23
C VAL A 12 -1.50 -3.29 -12.75
N ASP A 13 -0.24 -3.10 -13.11
CA ASP A 13 0.87 -3.96 -12.67
C ASP A 13 1.48 -3.50 -11.33
N TYR A 14 1.53 -2.19 -11.12
CA TYR A 14 2.07 -1.56 -9.91
C TYR A 14 1.14 -0.44 -9.47
N LEU A 15 0.90 -0.36 -8.16
CA LEU A 15 0.21 0.74 -7.51
C LEU A 15 1.19 1.42 -6.57
N LEU A 16 1.25 2.75 -6.63
CA LEU A 16 1.93 3.60 -5.66
C LEU A 16 0.94 4.62 -5.13
N SER A 17 0.79 4.68 -3.80
CA SER A 17 -0.04 5.67 -3.12
C SER A 17 0.85 6.75 -2.53
N ARG A 18 0.67 7.99 -3.01
CA ARG A 18 1.44 9.16 -2.60
C ARG A 18 0.53 10.33 -2.29
N ASP A 19 0.80 11.04 -1.20
CA ASP A 19 0.13 12.32 -0.93
C ASP A 19 0.75 13.43 -1.81
N LEU A 20 -0.10 14.28 -2.39
CA LEU A 20 0.33 15.32 -3.35
C LEU A 20 1.10 16.48 -2.71
N ASP A 21 1.00 16.62 -1.40
CA ASP A 21 1.67 17.66 -0.60
C ASP A 21 3.09 17.28 -0.17
N SER A 22 3.58 16.13 -0.65
CA SER A 22 4.85 15.55 -0.24
C SER A 22 5.76 15.38 -1.47
N PRO A 23 6.68 16.34 -1.74
CA PRO A 23 7.60 16.28 -2.86
C PRO A 23 8.40 14.98 -2.87
N MET A 24 8.69 14.46 -4.08
CA MET A 24 9.52 13.28 -4.24
C MET A 24 10.99 13.65 -4.03
N THR A 25 11.62 12.95 -3.09
CA THR A 25 13.06 13.09 -2.80
C THR A 25 13.86 12.06 -3.60
N GLN A 26 15.14 12.36 -3.87
CA GLN A 26 16.04 11.41 -4.54
C GLN A 26 16.09 10.06 -3.82
N ARG A 27 16.13 10.08 -2.49
CA ARG A 27 16.11 8.87 -1.65
C ARG A 27 14.86 8.03 -1.88
N GLU A 28 13.68 8.65 -1.97
CA GLU A 28 12.44 7.92 -2.25
C GLU A 28 12.52 7.25 -3.63
N THR A 29 12.96 7.98 -4.66
CA THR A 29 13.15 7.44 -6.01
C THR A 29 14.07 6.22 -6.01
N GLU A 30 15.25 6.32 -5.40
CA GLU A 30 16.22 5.21 -5.32
C GLU A 30 15.63 3.97 -4.63
N THR A 31 14.83 4.16 -3.57
CA THR A 31 14.18 3.03 -2.88
C THR A 31 13.05 2.40 -3.71
N ILE A 32 12.33 3.20 -4.50
CA ILE A 32 11.30 2.70 -5.42
C ILE A 32 11.96 1.94 -6.57
N ASP A 33 13.04 2.46 -7.15
CA ASP A 33 13.79 1.79 -8.21
C ASP A 33 14.33 0.43 -7.73
N THR A 34 14.88 0.40 -6.51
CA THR A 34 15.31 -0.85 -5.86
C THR A 34 14.14 -1.81 -5.71
N TRP A 35 12.99 -1.34 -5.23
CA TRP A 35 11.78 -2.17 -5.09
C TRP A 35 11.23 -2.70 -6.42
N LEU A 36 11.29 -1.91 -7.49
CA LEU A 36 10.85 -2.30 -8.83
C LEU A 36 11.82 -3.28 -9.50
N SER A 37 13.09 -3.31 -9.07
CA SER A 37 14.08 -4.23 -9.59
C SER A 37 13.76 -5.71 -9.28
N ASN A 38 14.44 -6.61 -10.00
CA ASN A 38 14.35 -8.05 -9.78
C ASN A 38 14.92 -8.48 -8.42
N GLU A 39 15.78 -7.67 -7.79
CA GLU A 39 16.32 -7.97 -6.46
C GLU A 39 15.22 -8.07 -5.39
N GLN A 40 14.10 -7.38 -5.63
CA GLN A 40 12.96 -7.30 -4.72
C GLN A 40 11.73 -8.04 -5.27
N GLU A 41 11.90 -9.00 -6.19
CA GLU A 41 10.80 -9.74 -6.82
C GLU A 41 9.89 -10.46 -5.80
N LYS A 42 10.43 -10.91 -4.67
CA LYS A 42 9.65 -11.54 -3.60
C LYS A 42 8.84 -10.54 -2.77
N ASN A 43 9.16 -9.26 -2.87
CA ASN A 43 8.53 -8.18 -2.11
C ASN A 43 7.47 -7.49 -2.96
N PHE A 44 6.22 -7.90 -2.77
CA PHE A 44 5.07 -7.32 -3.48
C PHE A 44 4.44 -6.13 -2.75
N PHE A 45 4.92 -5.78 -1.56
CA PHE A 45 4.62 -4.51 -0.89
C PHE A 45 5.86 -3.62 -0.83
N TYR A 46 5.67 -2.34 -1.13
CA TYR A 46 6.59 -1.27 -0.80
C TYR A 46 6.00 -0.47 0.36
N ILE A 47 6.76 -0.31 1.42
CA ILE A 47 6.37 0.53 2.56
C ILE A 47 7.59 1.38 2.90
N ALA A 48 7.47 2.69 2.68
CA ALA A 48 8.49 3.62 3.15
C ALA A 48 8.05 4.22 4.48
N ARG A 49 9.03 4.34 5.39
CA ARG A 49 8.87 5.05 6.67
C ARG A 49 9.79 6.25 6.66
N ASP A 50 9.21 7.38 7.00
CA ASP A 50 9.79 8.72 6.97
C ASP A 50 10.16 9.21 8.38
N ASN A 51 9.46 8.76 9.43
CA ASN A 51 9.71 9.18 10.81
C ASN A 51 9.44 8.07 11.84
N VAL A 52 10.30 7.98 12.86
CA VAL A 52 10.17 7.07 14.01
C VAL A 52 8.92 7.33 14.86
N GLN A 53 8.38 8.54 14.83
CA GLN A 53 7.16 8.92 15.56
C GLN A 53 5.87 8.38 14.92
N HIS A 54 5.94 7.89 13.69
CA HIS A 54 4.80 7.23 13.05
C HIS A 54 4.62 5.81 13.61
N GLY A 55 3.72 5.68 14.60
CA GLY A 55 3.32 4.41 15.20
C GLY A 55 2.47 3.50 14.28
N LEU A 56 2.26 3.91 13.02
CA LEU A 56 1.48 3.19 12.01
C LEU A 56 2.42 2.38 11.10
N PHE A 57 1.98 1.18 10.73
CA PHE A 57 2.82 0.27 9.93
C PHE A 57 2.87 0.64 8.44
N ILE A 58 1.73 1.03 7.86
CA ILE A 58 1.64 1.51 6.46
C ILE A 58 1.07 2.92 6.51
N LEU A 59 1.78 3.89 5.93
CA LEU A 59 1.26 5.25 5.77
C LEU A 59 0.41 5.32 4.51
N GLY A 60 -0.75 5.98 4.59
CA GLY A 60 -1.66 6.13 3.45
C GLY A 60 -1.00 6.80 2.25
N GLY A 61 -0.16 7.79 2.50
CA GLY A 61 0.53 8.59 1.49
C GLY A 61 1.93 8.11 1.10
N LEU A 62 2.36 6.92 1.53
CA LEU A 62 3.71 6.45 1.22
C LEU A 62 3.80 4.90 1.25
N TRP A 63 3.16 4.26 0.28
CA TRP A 63 3.25 2.80 0.10
C TRP A 63 2.98 2.38 -1.35
N GLY A 64 3.29 1.13 -1.68
CA GLY A 64 3.05 0.54 -2.98
C GLY A 64 2.74 -0.95 -2.94
N ALA A 65 2.16 -1.44 -4.02
CA ALA A 65 1.82 -2.84 -4.25
C ALA A 65 2.17 -3.26 -5.68
N SER A 66 2.74 -4.44 -5.84
CA SER A 66 3.05 -5.05 -7.14
C SER A 66 2.04 -6.15 -7.44
N LEU A 67 1.08 -5.82 -8.30
CA LEU A 67 0.03 -6.73 -8.76
C LEU A 67 0.63 -7.80 -9.67
N VAL A 68 1.60 -7.44 -10.50
CA VAL A 68 2.29 -8.43 -11.36
C VAL A 68 2.97 -9.54 -10.53
N ARG A 69 3.44 -9.23 -9.30
CA ARG A 69 4.05 -10.21 -8.40
C ARG A 69 3.04 -11.00 -7.56
N ALA A 70 1.89 -10.41 -7.19
CA ALA A 70 0.99 -11.02 -6.19
C ALA A 70 -0.51 -10.68 -6.34
N ARG A 71 -1.04 -10.48 -7.56
CA ARG A 71 -2.42 -10.03 -7.80
C ARG A 71 -3.49 -10.79 -6.99
N PRO A 72 -3.58 -12.13 -7.01
CA PRO A 72 -4.64 -12.83 -6.27
C PRO A 72 -4.58 -12.57 -4.77
N HIS A 73 -3.37 -12.50 -4.22
CA HIS A 73 -3.16 -12.26 -2.80
C HIS A 73 -3.48 -10.81 -2.41
N LEU A 74 -3.06 -9.84 -3.23
CA LEU A 74 -3.38 -8.43 -3.04
C LEU A 74 -4.89 -8.16 -3.13
N MET A 75 -5.57 -8.75 -4.12
CA MET A 75 -7.03 -8.64 -4.23
C MET A 75 -7.73 -9.23 -3.00
N GLN A 76 -7.24 -10.35 -2.46
CA GLN A 76 -7.77 -10.94 -1.23
C GLN A 76 -7.57 -10.03 -0.01
N ILE A 77 -6.37 -9.47 0.16
CA ILE A 77 -6.05 -8.54 1.27
C ILE A 77 -6.93 -7.29 1.21
N PHE A 78 -7.20 -6.76 0.03
CA PHE A 78 -7.99 -5.53 -0.16
C PHE A 78 -9.49 -5.78 -0.30
N GLN A 79 -9.94 -7.04 -0.39
CA GLN A 79 -11.37 -7.41 -0.50
C GLN A 79 -12.27 -6.72 0.54
N PRO A 80 -11.86 -6.49 1.80
CA PRO A 80 -12.65 -5.75 2.78
C PRO A 80 -13.09 -4.34 2.29
N MET A 81 -12.35 -3.72 1.37
CA MET A 81 -12.72 -2.43 0.78
C MET A 81 -14.02 -2.47 -0.03
N LEU A 82 -14.43 -3.66 -0.49
CA LEU A 82 -15.67 -3.86 -1.25
C LEU A 82 -16.91 -4.05 -0.35
N ILE A 83 -16.73 -4.13 0.97
CA ILE A 83 -17.82 -4.36 1.91
C ILE A 83 -18.42 -3.00 2.34
N PRO A 84 -19.70 -2.69 2.02
CA PRO A 84 -20.27 -1.37 2.29
C PRO A 84 -20.23 -0.95 3.76
N ARG A 85 -20.34 -1.91 4.69
CA ARG A 85 -20.22 -1.65 6.13
C ARG A 85 -18.81 -1.17 6.50
N ILE A 86 -17.76 -1.77 5.93
CA ILE A 86 -16.37 -1.37 6.19
C ILE A 86 -16.12 0.01 5.59
N VAL A 87 -16.61 0.24 4.37
CA VAL A 87 -16.48 1.55 3.70
C VAL A 87 -17.07 2.67 4.57
N ARG A 88 -18.25 2.46 5.15
CA ARG A 88 -18.90 3.42 6.04
C ARG A 88 -18.14 3.66 7.37
N LEU A 89 -17.35 2.70 7.84
CA LEU A 89 -16.52 2.84 9.05
C LEU A 89 -15.21 3.60 8.77
N CYS A 90 -14.83 3.71 7.50
CA CYS A 90 -13.59 4.30 7.02
C CYS A 90 -13.87 5.64 6.29
N ILE A 91 -14.46 6.60 7.00
CA ILE A 91 -14.67 7.99 6.58
C ILE A 91 -13.53 8.92 7.06
N GLY A 92 -13.36 10.10 6.44
CA GLY A 92 -12.31 11.07 6.80
C GLY A 92 -10.91 10.51 6.54
N LYS A 93 -10.06 10.38 7.57
CA LYS A 93 -8.76 9.65 7.54
C LYS A 93 -8.94 8.13 7.40
N GLY A 94 -10.00 7.70 6.72
CA GLY A 94 -10.50 6.34 6.74
C GLY A 94 -9.68 5.36 5.91
N ASP A 95 -8.91 5.86 4.96
CA ASP A 95 -7.90 5.09 4.25
C ASP A 95 -6.72 4.69 5.15
N GLN A 96 -6.24 5.59 6.00
CA GLN A 96 -5.22 5.29 6.99
C GLN A 96 -5.71 4.25 8.00
N ARG A 97 -6.97 4.38 8.45
CA ARG A 97 -7.63 3.39 9.30
C ARG A 97 -7.75 2.03 8.59
N PHE A 98 -8.20 2.04 7.33
CA PHE A 98 -8.36 0.82 6.54
C PHE A 98 -7.04 0.06 6.39
N LEU A 99 -5.96 0.77 6.06
CA LEU A 99 -4.63 0.18 5.97
C LEU A 99 -4.18 -0.43 7.30
N ASN A 100 -4.40 0.25 8.42
CA ASN A 100 -4.01 -0.27 9.72
C ASN A 100 -4.80 -1.52 10.12
N ASP A 101 -6.12 -1.46 9.98
CA ASP A 101 -7.05 -2.45 10.53
C ASP A 101 -7.16 -3.71 9.66
N TYR A 102 -7.02 -3.57 8.33
CA TYR A 102 -7.28 -4.66 7.38
C TYR A 102 -6.06 -5.09 6.56
N VAL A 103 -5.13 -4.18 6.25
CA VAL A 103 -3.98 -4.50 5.36
C VAL A 103 -2.71 -4.78 6.16
N GLY A 104 -2.44 -3.99 7.20
CA GLY A 104 -1.22 -4.03 7.99
C GLY A 104 -1.00 -5.37 8.69
N ILE A 105 -2.07 -6.09 9.03
CA ILE A 105 -1.99 -7.43 9.62
C ILE A 105 -1.37 -8.48 8.66
N HIS A 106 -1.50 -8.27 7.34
CA HIS A 106 -0.93 -9.13 6.32
C HIS A 106 0.50 -8.69 6.01
N ALA A 107 0.71 -7.40 5.78
CA ALA A 107 2.03 -6.87 5.44
C ALA A 107 3.10 -7.16 6.52
N LYS A 108 2.72 -7.13 7.81
CA LYS A 108 3.61 -7.51 8.93
C LYS A 108 4.08 -8.97 8.89
N LYS A 109 3.36 -9.86 8.23
CA LYS A 109 3.72 -11.28 8.10
C LYS A 109 4.65 -11.55 6.92
N ILE A 110 4.64 -10.65 5.92
CA ILE A 110 5.38 -10.77 4.67
C ILE A 110 6.77 -10.13 4.80
N ILE A 111 6.89 -9.04 5.55
CA ILE A 111 8.13 -8.26 5.69
C ILE A 111 8.93 -8.75 6.93
N ARG A 112 9.18 -10.05 7.02
CA ARG A 112 10.06 -10.65 8.04
C ARG A 112 11.36 -11.13 7.44
#